data_AF-A0A832CP35-F1
#
_entry.id   AF-A0A832CP35-F1
#
_cell.length_a   1.000
_cell.length_b   1.000
_cell.length_c   1.000
_cell.angle_alpha   90.00
_cell.angle_beta   90.00
_cell.angle_gamma   90.00
#
_symmetry.space_group_name_H-M   'P 1'
#
loop_
_entity.id
_entity.type
_entity.pdbx_description
1 polymer ?
#
loop_
_entity_poly.entity_id
_entity_poly.type
_entity_poly.pdbx_seq_one_letter_code
_entity_poly.pdbx_strand_id
1 'polypeptide(L)'
;MSYNLLQFNSFEELLKYLDSQIASLSESLSALQRRYESVHARAERMRALERVLEDLLGEKLPTLNEVDYMGLKVVINARAVDELAVLEETLESQRETLEALGRIREVLQRLSSSVDLTGAEGITILVQTLNGIPMRILLKEIE
;
A
#
# COMPACT_ATOMS: atom_id res chain seq x y z
N MET A 1 8.44 -0.54 -10.77
CA MET A 1 7.20 -1.11 -11.32
C MET A 1 7.47 -2.54 -11.74
N SER A 2 6.97 -3.53 -11.00
CA SER A 2 7.13 -4.94 -11.34
C SER A 2 5.81 -5.51 -11.85
N TYR A 3 5.87 -6.22 -12.98
CA TYR A 3 4.74 -6.97 -13.49
C TYR A 3 4.90 -8.44 -13.12
N ASN A 4 3.82 -9.07 -12.65
CA ASN A 4 3.76 -10.51 -12.45
C ASN A 4 2.59 -11.11 -13.22
N LEU A 5 2.69 -12.38 -13.59
CA LEU A 5 1.62 -13.13 -14.21
C LEU A 5 1.24 -14.29 -13.29
N LEU A 6 -0.03 -14.35 -12.91
CA LEU A 6 -0.60 -15.37 -12.05
C LEU A 6 -1.63 -16.18 -12.82
N GLN A 7 -1.79 -17.44 -12.47
CA GLN A 7 -2.77 -18.34 -13.08
C GLN A 7 -3.70 -18.89 -11.98
N PHE A 8 -4.99 -18.90 -12.28
CA PHE A 8 -6.03 -19.44 -11.41
C PHE A 8 -6.95 -20.37 -12.20
N ASN A 9 -7.44 -21.40 -11.54
CA ASN A 9 -8.32 -22.40 -12.14
C ASN A 9 -9.79 -22.01 -12.04
N SER A 10 -10.13 -21.04 -11.19
CA SER A 10 -11.50 -20.54 -11.06
C SER A 10 -11.54 -19.10 -10.55
N PHE A 11 -12.69 -18.44 -10.77
CA PHE A 11 -12.95 -17.13 -10.19
C PHE A 11 -13.00 -17.17 -8.66
N GLU A 12 -13.42 -18.30 -8.06
CA GLU A 12 -13.39 -18.48 -6.62
C GLU A 12 -11.96 -18.47 -6.07
N GLU A 13 -11.02 -19.12 -6.76
CA GLU A 13 -9.60 -19.12 -6.39
C GLU A 13 -9.00 -17.70 -6.48
N LEU A 14 -9.31 -16.97 -7.55
CA LEU A 14 -8.89 -15.59 -7.71
C LEU A 14 -9.50 -14.66 -6.63
N LEU A 15 -10.77 -14.84 -6.29
CA LEU A 15 -11.43 -14.06 -5.24
C LEU A 15 -10.81 -14.35 -3.87
N LYS A 16 -10.52 -15.61 -3.54
CA LYS A 16 -9.80 -15.99 -2.31
C LYS A 16 -8.42 -15.38 -2.25
N TYR A 17 -7.69 -15.36 -3.37
CA TYR A 17 -6.41 -14.69 -3.46
C TYR A 17 -6.54 -13.20 -3.15
N LEU A 18 -7.49 -12.49 -3.76
CA LEU A 18 -7.71 -11.07 -3.50
C LEU A 18 -8.12 -10.80 -2.05
N ASP A 19 -9.00 -11.62 -1.48
CA ASP A 19 -9.43 -11.51 -0.08
C ASP A 19 -8.22 -11.65 0.86
N SER A 20 -7.29 -12.57 0.57
CA SER A 20 -6.06 -12.74 1.36
C SER A 20 -5.13 -11.52 1.26
N GLN A 21 -5.00 -10.91 0.08
CA GLN A 21 -4.19 -9.71 -0.13
C GLN A 21 -4.79 -8.52 0.60
N ILE A 22 -6.12 -8.34 0.51
CA ILE A 22 -6.88 -7.30 1.21
C ILE A 22 -6.71 -7.47 2.72
N ALA A 23 -6.84 -8.69 3.25
CA ALA A 23 -6.68 -8.97 4.68
C ALA A 23 -5.27 -8.63 5.17
N SER A 24 -4.23 -9.11 4.45
CA SER A 24 -2.83 -8.84 4.79
C SER A 24 -2.51 -7.35 4.76
N LEU A 25 -2.98 -6.63 3.74
CA LEU A 25 -2.76 -5.19 3.63
C LEU A 25 -3.52 -4.42 4.72
N SER A 26 -4.71 -4.85 5.10
CA SER A 26 -5.50 -4.27 6.19
C SER A 26 -4.80 -4.44 7.55
N GLU A 27 -4.19 -5.59 7.79
CA GLU A 27 -3.40 -5.85 8.99
C GLU A 27 -2.13 -4.97 9.03
N SER A 28 -1.41 -4.89 7.90
CA SER A 28 -0.26 -4.00 7.74
C SER A 28 -0.62 -2.54 8.02
N LEU A 29 -1.71 -2.04 7.43
CA LEU A 29 -2.21 -0.69 7.66
C LEU A 29 -2.54 -0.44 9.13
N SER A 30 -3.18 -1.40 9.79
CA SER A 30 -3.50 -1.31 11.22
C SER A 30 -2.25 -1.21 12.09
N ALA A 31 -1.20 -1.97 11.77
CA ALA A 31 0.08 -1.91 12.46
C ALA A 31 0.79 -0.56 12.23
N LEU A 32 0.79 -0.07 10.98
CA LEU A 32 1.36 1.23 10.64
C LEU A 32 0.61 2.38 11.31
N GLN A 33 -0.72 2.31 11.43
CA GLN A 33 -1.52 3.32 12.13
C GLN A 33 -1.17 3.39 13.61
N ARG A 34 -1.01 2.26 14.30
CA ARG A 34 -0.57 2.25 15.71
C ARG A 34 0.81 2.88 15.87
N ARG A 35 1.73 2.57 14.95
CA ARG A 35 3.06 3.18 14.94
C ARG A 35 2.97 4.69 14.69
N TYR A 36 2.18 5.11 13.71
CA TYR A 36 1.92 6.52 13.41
C TYR A 36 1.41 7.27 14.65
N GLU A 37 0.41 6.76 15.37
CA GLU A 37 -0.10 7.40 16.58
C GLU A 37 0.99 7.60 17.65
N SER A 38 1.85 6.60 17.83
CA SER A 38 2.94 6.67 18.80
C SER A 38 4.01 7.71 18.43
N VAL A 39 4.34 7.83 17.15
CA VAL A 39 5.35 8.75 16.63
C VAL A 39 4.80 10.17 16.54
N HIS A 40 3.53 10.33 16.13
CA HIS A 40 2.84 11.61 16.02
C HIS A 40 2.85 12.37 17.36
N ALA A 41 2.53 11.69 18.47
CA ALA A 41 2.54 12.30 19.79
C ALA A 41 3.93 12.83 20.21
N ARG A 42 5.02 12.18 19.74
CA ARG A 42 6.40 12.60 19.98
C ARG A 42 6.81 13.73 19.04
N ALA A 43 6.41 13.65 17.78
CA ALA A 43 6.69 14.65 16.75
C ALA A 43 6.05 16.01 17.10
N GLU A 44 4.80 16.03 17.56
CA GLU A 44 4.12 17.27 17.94
C GLU A 44 4.79 17.98 19.13
N ARG A 45 5.27 17.23 20.13
CA ARG A 45 6.03 17.81 21.26
C ARG A 45 7.35 18.42 20.79
N MET A 46 8.04 17.76 19.85
CA MET A 46 9.29 18.29 19.29
C MET A 46 9.05 19.51 18.41
N ARG A 47 8.02 19.51 17.57
CA ARG A 47 7.64 20.69 16.78
C ARG A 47 7.30 21.88 17.68
N ALA A 48 6.58 21.66 18.77
CA ALA A 48 6.26 22.72 19.72
C ALA A 48 7.52 23.32 20.36
N LEU A 49 8.48 22.47 20.74
CA LEU A 49 9.76 22.92 21.29
C LEU A 49 10.59 23.67 20.24
N GLU A 50 10.70 23.14 19.03
CA GLU A 50 11.41 23.76 17.90
C GLU A 50 10.85 25.17 17.62
N ARG A 51 9.52 25.34 17.56
CA ARG A 51 8.89 26.66 17.37
C ARG A 51 9.26 27.66 18.46
N VAL A 52 9.21 27.24 19.73
CA VAL A 52 9.58 28.12 20.86
C VAL A 52 11.06 28.52 20.76
N LEU A 53 11.94 27.61 20.35
CA LEU A 53 13.36 27.91 20.17
C LEU A 53 13.61 28.82 18.97
N GLU A 54 12.91 28.61 17.85
CA GLU A 54 12.98 29.49 16.68
C GLU A 54 12.48 30.91 17.01
N ASP A 55 11.39 31.04 17.78
CA ASP A 55 10.87 32.33 18.25
C ASP A 55 11.88 33.07 19.16
N LEU A 56 12.64 32.33 19.98
CA LEU A 56 13.66 32.89 20.87
C LEU A 56 14.96 33.26 20.15
N LEU A 57 15.35 32.48 19.14
CA LEU A 57 16.59 32.66 18.37
C LEU A 57 16.41 33.62 17.18
N GLY A 58 15.19 33.80 16.69
CA GLY A 58 14.88 34.62 15.52
C GLY A 58 15.32 34.01 14.18
N GLU A 59 15.75 32.75 14.19
CA GLU A 59 16.24 32.01 13.02
C GLU A 59 15.73 30.56 13.02
N LYS A 60 15.64 29.97 11.82
CA LYS A 60 15.19 28.58 11.65
C LYS A 60 16.27 27.58 12.02
N LEU A 61 15.88 26.48 12.66
CA LEU A 61 16.82 25.41 13.00
C LEU A 61 17.23 24.62 11.73
N PRO A 62 18.53 24.34 11.52
CA PRO A 62 18.99 23.65 10.32
C PRO A 62 18.59 22.16 10.32
N THR A 63 18.01 21.69 9.21
CA THR A 63 17.72 20.27 8.95
C THR A 63 18.99 19.58 8.47
N LEU A 64 19.78 19.04 9.39
CA LEU A 64 21.20 18.78 9.16
C LEU A 64 21.57 17.51 8.37
N ASN A 65 20.67 16.58 8.04
CA ASN A 65 21.12 15.19 7.86
C ASN A 65 20.53 14.35 6.69
N GLU A 66 19.92 14.93 5.64
CA GLU A 66 19.48 14.15 4.47
C GLU A 66 20.58 14.09 3.39
N VAL A 67 20.93 12.88 2.94
CA VAL A 67 21.86 12.59 1.84
C VAL A 67 21.12 11.82 0.76
N ASP A 68 21.09 12.33 -0.47
CA ASP A 68 20.61 11.60 -1.65
C ASP A 68 21.79 10.92 -2.34
N TYR A 69 21.72 9.59 -2.46
CA TYR A 69 22.68 8.80 -3.23
C TYR A 69 21.96 7.95 -4.27
N MET A 70 22.05 8.36 -5.53
CA MET A 70 21.50 7.62 -6.68
C MET A 70 20.00 7.30 -6.56
N GLY A 71 19.21 8.20 -5.95
CA GLY A 71 17.77 8.00 -5.75
C GLY A 71 17.40 7.27 -4.45
N LEU A 72 18.38 6.91 -3.62
CA LEU A 72 18.17 6.49 -2.24
C LEU A 72 18.37 7.69 -1.31
N LYS A 73 17.30 8.10 -0.63
CA LYS A 73 17.34 9.15 0.41
C LYS A 73 17.71 8.53 1.75
N VAL A 74 18.80 9.01 2.36
CA VAL A 74 19.30 8.55 3.66
C VAL A 74 19.25 9.71 4.64
N VAL A 75 18.47 9.59 5.71
CA VAL A 75 18.41 10.58 6.79
C VAL A 75 19.19 10.09 8.00
N ILE A 76 20.29 10.75 8.35
CA ILE A 76 21.11 10.43 9.52
C ILE A 76 20.48 11.09 10.77
N ASN A 77 20.35 10.39 11.89
CA ASN A 77 19.70 10.93 13.10
C ASN A 77 18.29 11.51 12.82
N ALA A 78 17.45 10.73 12.13
CA ALA A 78 16.08 11.11 11.78
C ALA A 78 15.28 11.53 13.03
N ARG A 79 14.64 12.70 12.96
CA ARG A 79 13.75 13.19 14.02
C ARG A 79 12.41 12.48 13.91
N ALA A 80 11.62 12.56 14.99
CA ALA A 80 10.26 12.02 14.98
C ALA A 80 9.37 12.63 13.88
N VAL A 81 9.65 13.88 13.46
CA VAL A 81 8.95 14.53 12.34
C VAL A 81 9.31 13.94 10.98
N ASP A 82 10.57 13.49 10.81
CA ASP A 82 11.04 12.89 9.56
C ASP A 82 10.48 11.47 9.44
N GLU A 83 10.45 10.71 10.55
CA GLU A 83 9.79 9.39 10.62
C GLU A 83 8.27 9.50 10.37
N LEU A 84 7.63 10.54 10.90
CA LEU A 84 6.19 10.76 10.69
C LEU A 84 5.86 10.96 9.22
N ALA A 85 6.63 11.77 8.50
CA ALA A 85 6.42 12.02 7.07
C ALA A 85 6.51 10.73 6.23
N VAL A 86 7.49 9.88 6.52
CA VAL A 86 7.64 8.58 5.84
C VAL A 86 6.45 7.66 6.14
N LEU A 87 5.96 7.65 7.39
CA LEU A 87 4.79 6.88 7.78
C LEU A 87 3.52 7.37 7.08
N GLU A 88 3.32 8.68 6.96
CA GLU A 88 2.19 9.29 6.25
C GLU A 88 2.18 8.89 4.77
N GLU A 89 3.32 9.05 4.09
CA GLU A 89 3.46 8.68 2.68
C GLU A 89 3.18 7.18 2.46
N THR A 90 3.71 6.33 3.34
CA THR A 90 3.51 4.88 3.27
C THR A 90 2.05 4.50 3.52
N LEU A 91 1.40 5.12 4.52
CA LEU A 91 -0.01 4.88 4.85
C LEU A 91 -0.92 5.27 3.69
N GLU A 92 -0.67 6.41 3.06
CA GLU A 92 -1.48 6.88 1.94
C GLU A 92 -1.35 5.94 0.74
N SER A 93 -0.12 5.56 0.37
CA SER A 93 0.13 4.61 -0.71
C SER A 93 -0.53 3.23 -0.47
N GLN A 94 -0.49 2.73 0.77
CA GLN A 94 -1.15 1.46 1.11
C GLN A 94 -2.68 1.57 1.12
N ARG A 95 -3.25 2.72 1.51
CA ARG A 95 -4.71 2.95 1.43
C ARG A 95 -5.20 2.98 -0.01
N GLU A 96 -4.51 3.71 -0.89
CA GLU A 96 -4.84 3.73 -2.32
C GLU A 96 -4.82 2.33 -2.93
N THR A 97 -3.82 1.53 -2.56
CA THR A 97 -3.68 0.14 -2.99
C THR A 97 -4.85 -0.72 -2.49
N LEU A 98 -5.22 -0.57 -1.21
CA LEU A 98 -6.34 -1.30 -0.61
C LEU A 98 -7.67 -0.96 -1.30
N GLU A 99 -7.90 0.33 -1.55
CA GLU A 99 -9.11 0.79 -2.24
C GLU A 99 -9.17 0.24 -3.67
N ALA A 100 -8.05 0.24 -4.40
CA ALA A 100 -7.96 -0.36 -5.72
C ALA A 100 -8.28 -1.85 -5.71
N LEU A 101 -7.71 -2.62 -4.77
CA LEU A 101 -8.01 -4.04 -4.60
C LEU A 101 -9.48 -4.28 -4.26
N GLY A 102 -10.08 -3.46 -3.39
CA GLY A 102 -11.50 -3.52 -3.03
C GLY A 102 -12.40 -3.35 -4.26
N ARG A 103 -12.15 -2.31 -5.08
CA ARG A 103 -12.90 -2.08 -6.33
C ARG A 103 -12.78 -3.25 -7.31
N ILE A 104 -11.57 -3.78 -7.48
CA ILE A 104 -11.32 -4.93 -8.37
C ILE A 104 -12.06 -6.18 -7.88
N ARG A 105 -12.03 -6.45 -6.57
CA ARG A 105 -12.75 -7.57 -5.94
C ARG A 105 -14.25 -7.46 -6.20
N GLU A 106 -14.85 -6.29 -6.03
CA GLU A 106 -16.28 -6.08 -6.31
C GLU A 106 -16.63 -6.35 -7.78
N VAL A 107 -15.82 -5.85 -8.71
CA VAL A 107 -16.00 -6.10 -10.14
C VAL A 107 -15.91 -7.60 -10.44
N LEU A 108 -14.92 -8.29 -9.89
CA LEU A 108 -14.76 -9.72 -10.08
C LEU A 108 -15.90 -10.54 -9.48
N GLN A 109 -16.43 -10.12 -8.34
CA GLN A 109 -17.60 -10.76 -7.73
C GLN A 109 -18.85 -10.62 -8.61
N ARG A 110 -19.03 -9.47 -9.29
CA ARG A 110 -20.13 -9.29 -10.25
C ARG A 110 -19.93 -10.15 -11.50
N LEU A 111 -18.69 -10.25 -11.98
CA LEU A 111 -18.35 -11.12 -13.11
C LEU A 111 -18.60 -12.59 -12.77
N SER A 112 -18.14 -13.07 -11.61
CA SER A 112 -18.35 -14.45 -11.19
C SER A 112 -19.84 -14.81 -11.03
N SER A 113 -20.69 -13.86 -10.66
CA SER A 113 -22.13 -14.08 -10.51
C SER A 113 -22.92 -13.96 -11.82
N SER A 114 -22.37 -13.32 -12.84
CA SER A 114 -23.04 -13.12 -14.14
C SER A 114 -22.71 -14.19 -15.16
N VAL A 115 -21.58 -14.88 -14.97
CA VAL A 115 -21.20 -16.01 -15.78
C VAL A 115 -21.52 -17.27 -14.97
N ASP A 116 -22.48 -18.09 -15.43
CA ASP A 116 -22.73 -19.45 -14.92
C ASP A 116 -21.53 -20.36 -15.26
N LEU A 117 -20.38 -20.08 -14.65
CA LEU A 117 -19.14 -20.87 -14.76
C LEU A 117 -19.12 -22.04 -13.77
N THR A 118 -20.24 -22.28 -13.08
CA THR A 118 -20.46 -23.45 -12.23
C THR A 118 -20.31 -24.78 -12.99
N GLY A 119 -20.20 -24.75 -14.32
CA GLY A 119 -19.87 -25.90 -15.18
C GLY A 119 -18.72 -25.68 -16.18
N ALA A 120 -17.89 -24.65 -16.03
CA ALA A 120 -16.80 -24.39 -16.98
C ALA A 120 -15.56 -25.26 -16.72
N GLU A 121 -15.72 -26.58 -16.89
CA GLU A 121 -14.59 -27.44 -17.23
C GLU A 121 -14.00 -26.90 -18.54
N GLY A 122 -12.83 -26.25 -18.48
CA GLY A 122 -12.17 -25.76 -19.68
C GLY A 122 -11.75 -24.30 -19.69
N ILE A 123 -11.83 -23.50 -18.62
CA ILE A 123 -11.33 -22.11 -18.63
C ILE A 123 -10.28 -21.88 -17.54
N THR A 124 -9.09 -21.43 -17.96
CA THR A 124 -8.01 -20.95 -17.09
C THR A 124 -8.02 -19.42 -17.04
N ILE A 125 -7.80 -18.84 -15.86
CA ILE A 125 -7.75 -17.40 -15.66
C ILE A 125 -6.30 -16.95 -15.48
N LEU A 126 -5.79 -16.12 -16.39
CA LEU A 126 -4.48 -15.49 -16.26
C LEU A 126 -4.62 -14.04 -15.83
N VAL A 127 -3.93 -13.65 -14.76
CA VAL A 127 -3.99 -12.32 -14.19
C VAL A 127 -2.62 -11.66 -14.24
N GLN A 128 -2.53 -10.55 -14.96
CA GLN A 128 -1.38 -9.67 -14.91
C GLN A 128 -1.54 -8.71 -13.75
N THR A 129 -0.57 -8.67 -12.84
CA THR A 129 -0.52 -7.70 -11.74
C THR A 129 0.60 -6.69 -11.94
N LEU A 130 0.42 -5.49 -11.40
CA LEU A 130 1.42 -4.44 -11.29
C LEU A 130 1.57 -4.08 -9.81
N ASN A 131 2.74 -4.35 -9.24
CA ASN A 131 2.98 -4.21 -7.79
C ASN A 131 1.90 -4.91 -6.93
N GLY A 132 1.41 -6.06 -7.38
CA GLY A 132 0.37 -6.83 -6.68
C GLY A 132 -1.08 -6.44 -7.01
N ILE A 133 -1.32 -5.32 -7.70
CA ILE A 133 -2.66 -4.89 -8.13
C ILE A 133 -3.01 -5.54 -9.49
N PRO A 134 -4.12 -6.28 -9.63
CA PRO A 134 -4.57 -6.81 -10.91
C PRO A 134 -4.83 -5.71 -11.95
N MET A 135 -4.20 -5.81 -13.12
CA MET A 135 -4.34 -4.86 -14.22
C MET A 135 -5.04 -5.46 -15.44
N ARG A 136 -4.84 -6.76 -15.69
CA ARG A 136 -5.48 -7.46 -16.81
C ARG A 136 -5.85 -8.87 -16.40
N ILE A 137 -6.99 -9.34 -16.89
CA ILE A 137 -7.49 -10.70 -16.70
C ILE A 137 -7.77 -11.28 -18.09
N LEU A 138 -7.21 -12.45 -18.37
CA LEU A 138 -7.42 -13.20 -19.58
C LEU A 138 -8.14 -14.49 -19.22
N LEU A 139 -9.21 -14.79 -19.94
CA LEU A 139 -9.91 -16.07 -19.86
C LEU A 139 -9.43 -16.90 -21.04
N LYS A 140 -8.75 -18.01 -20.76
CA LYS A 140 -8.18 -18.90 -21.76
C LYS A 140 -8.95 -20.23 -21.74
N GLU A 141 -9.43 -20.67 -22.89
CA GLU A 141 -9.93 -22.04 -23.05
C GLU A 141 -8.77 -23.05 -22.91
N ILE A 142 -9.00 -24.12 -22.16
CA ILE A 142 -8.08 -25.25 -22.04
C ILE A 142 -8.18 -26.02 -23.36
N GLU A 143 -7.08 -26.06 -24.12
CA GLU A 143 -6.95 -26.86 -25.35
C GLU A 143 -7.05 -28.36 -25.09
#